data_AF-A0A3D5P2Y8-F1
#
_entry.id   AF-A0A3D5P2Y8-F1
#
_cell.length_a   1.000
_cell.length_b   1.000
_cell.length_c   1.000
_cell.angle_alpha   90.00
_cell.angle_beta   90.00
_cell.angle_gamma   90.00
#
_symmetry.space_group_name_H-M   'P 1'
#
loop_
_entity.id
_entity.type
_entity.pdbx_description
1 polymer ?
#
loop_
_entity_poly.entity_id
_entity_poly.type
_entity_poly.pdbx_seq_one_letter_code
_entity_poly.pdbx_strand_id
1 'polypeptide(L)'
;MGAGAQALLALFPIALGGVLLVGFRVPAKHAMPAAYVAAASVAIFAWEMSVSRVAAASIQGLFLTFDLLFIIFGAILLLHTLERSGGVAAIRKSFNGISDDRRVQVVIVAWLFGSFIEGAAGFGTPAAVAAPLLVALGFPAAAAVMLGMMIQSTAVTFGAVGTPVLVGIQGGLGGEAFAAALAGANMTMADYLHAVTAKVVLLHATAGFLMPVWMVIMLTRFFGANRSWSEGLSILPFALLGGLAFVVPYVFFGTFLGPEFPSLLGAPVGLLIVVTVARRGWLLPKDHWDFPERSMWNAEWVSGLEDELANVPEGRGISAASAWAPYALLGGLLVLTRLPQLPVGEWLRLVSVSWQNILGSGITATTTPLYLPGFVLLVVVLITA
;
A
#
# COMPACT_ATOMS: atom_id res chain seq x y z
N MET A 1 6.93 37.19 7.52
CA MET A 1 6.52 36.14 8.48
C MET A 1 7.70 35.22 8.74
N GLY A 2 8.00 34.83 9.99
CA GLY A 2 9.13 33.94 10.28
C GLY A 2 8.88 32.50 9.83
N ALA A 3 9.95 31.72 9.63
CA ALA A 3 9.85 30.33 9.15
C ALA A 3 8.98 29.44 10.05
N GLY A 4 9.06 29.60 11.37
CA GLY A 4 8.21 28.86 12.32
C GLY A 4 6.72 29.17 12.17
N ALA A 5 6.37 30.43 11.94
CA ALA A 5 4.97 30.82 11.68
C ALA A 5 4.46 30.28 10.34
N GLN A 6 5.30 30.28 9.30
CA GLN A 6 4.97 29.64 8.03
C GLN A 6 4.75 28.14 8.18
N ALA A 7 5.60 27.45 8.96
CA ALA A 7 5.45 26.02 9.23
C ALA A 7 4.15 25.70 9.98
N LEU A 8 3.76 26.51 10.97
CA LEU A 8 2.51 26.33 11.70
C LEU A 8 1.28 26.52 10.81
N LEU A 9 1.31 27.53 9.93
CA LEU A 9 0.23 27.77 8.97
C LEU A 9 0.12 26.66 7.92
N ALA A 10 1.24 26.13 7.44
CA ALA A 10 1.26 24.97 6.55
C ALA A 10 0.77 23.69 7.24
N LEU A 11 1.05 23.53 8.54
CA LEU A 11 0.61 22.39 9.34
C LEU A 11 -0.90 22.44 9.66
N PHE A 12 -1.47 23.64 9.80
CA PHE A 12 -2.84 23.83 10.31
C PHE A 12 -3.91 23.01 9.57
N PRO A 13 -3.99 23.00 8.22
CA PRO A 13 -5.00 22.19 7.51
C PRO A 13 -4.85 20.68 7.75
N ILE A 14 -3.60 20.20 7.82
CA ILE A 14 -3.27 18.79 8.04
C ILE A 14 -3.64 18.40 9.49
N ALA A 15 -3.24 19.23 10.46
CA ALA A 15 -3.55 19.03 11.86
C ALA A 15 -5.07 19.07 12.11
N LEU A 16 -5.79 20.00 11.48
CA LEU A 16 -7.25 20.07 11.55
C LEU A 16 -7.89 18.77 11.04
N GLY A 17 -7.48 18.30 9.86
CA GLY A 17 -7.95 17.02 9.31
C GLY A 17 -7.69 15.85 10.26
N GLY A 18 -6.47 15.75 10.80
CA GLY A 18 -6.10 14.72 11.77
C GLY A 18 -6.90 14.77 13.07
N VAL A 19 -7.11 15.97 13.63
CA VAL A 19 -7.91 16.17 14.85
C VAL A 19 -9.38 15.80 14.61
N LEU A 20 -9.95 16.18 13.47
CA LEU A 20 -11.33 15.83 13.13
C LEU A 20 -11.49 14.31 12.91
N LEU A 21 -10.58 13.68 12.18
CA LEU A 21 -10.64 12.24 11.86
C LEU A 21 -10.33 11.34 13.06
N VAL A 22 -9.26 11.64 13.80
CA VAL A 22 -8.76 10.76 14.87
C VAL A 22 -9.30 11.19 16.23
N GLY A 23 -9.28 12.49 16.53
CA GLY A 23 -9.71 13.03 17.81
C GLY A 23 -11.24 12.99 17.95
N PHE A 24 -11.95 13.63 17.02
CA PHE A 24 -13.40 13.73 17.05
C PHE A 24 -14.13 12.61 16.28
N ARG A 25 -13.40 11.74 15.57
CA ARG A 25 -13.95 10.64 14.77
C ARG A 25 -15.01 11.10 13.76
N VAL A 26 -14.85 12.33 13.25
CA VAL A 26 -15.73 12.92 12.22
C VAL A 26 -15.49 12.18 10.90
N PRO A 27 -16.54 11.76 10.19
CA PRO A 27 -16.39 11.10 8.90
C PRO A 27 -15.57 11.93 7.89
N ALA A 28 -14.73 11.27 7.09
CA ALA A 28 -13.84 11.93 6.12
C ALA A 28 -14.59 12.85 5.13
N LYS A 29 -15.83 12.50 4.78
CA LYS A 29 -16.72 13.33 3.94
C LYS A 29 -16.98 14.74 4.49
N HIS A 30 -16.77 14.97 5.79
CA HIS A 30 -16.89 16.27 6.44
C HIS A 30 -15.52 16.83 6.85
N ALA A 31 -14.62 15.99 7.36
CA ALA A 31 -13.30 16.41 7.80
C ALA A 31 -12.42 16.94 6.66
N MET A 32 -12.42 16.26 5.49
CA MET A 32 -11.56 16.64 4.37
C MET A 32 -11.99 17.95 3.69
N PRO A 33 -13.29 18.23 3.46
CA PRO A 33 -13.71 19.56 3.01
C PRO A 33 -13.35 20.68 4.00
N ALA A 34 -13.45 20.42 5.31
CA ALA A 34 -13.04 21.40 6.32
C ALA A 34 -11.53 21.70 6.25
N ALA A 35 -10.70 20.67 6.10
CA ALA A 35 -9.26 20.83 5.89
C ALA A 35 -8.94 21.60 4.59
N TYR A 36 -9.68 21.33 3.50
CA TYR A 36 -9.54 22.08 2.25
C TYR A 36 -9.90 23.56 2.42
N VAL A 37 -11.02 23.88 3.08
CA VAL A 37 -11.42 25.28 3.37
C VAL A 37 -10.38 25.96 4.24
N ALA A 38 -9.81 25.26 5.22
CA ALA A 38 -8.70 25.78 6.03
C ALA A 38 -7.46 26.07 5.17
N ALA A 39 -7.08 25.16 4.27
CA ALA A 39 -5.95 25.36 3.35
C ALA A 39 -6.16 26.55 2.41
N ALA A 40 -7.35 26.66 1.82
CA ALA A 40 -7.71 27.79 0.97
C ALA A 40 -7.72 29.12 1.75
N SER A 41 -8.19 29.10 3.00
CA SER A 41 -8.20 30.27 3.87
C SER A 41 -6.77 30.73 4.22
N VAL A 42 -5.88 29.79 4.57
CA VAL A 42 -4.46 30.10 4.81
C VAL A 42 -3.82 30.68 3.54
N ALA A 43 -4.07 30.08 2.38
CA ALA A 43 -3.53 30.55 1.11
C ALA A 43 -3.96 32.00 0.79
N ILE A 44 -5.24 32.32 0.96
CA ILE A 44 -5.77 33.66 0.64
C ILE A 44 -5.36 34.69 1.70
N PHE A 45 -5.52 34.39 2.98
CA PHE A 45 -5.39 35.38 4.04
C PHE A 45 -3.98 35.51 4.63
N ALA A 46 -3.18 34.44 4.61
CA ALA A 46 -1.83 34.46 5.21
C ALA A 46 -0.72 34.50 4.17
N TRP A 47 -0.91 33.87 3.00
CA TRP A 47 0.04 33.92 1.89
C TRP A 47 -0.39 34.87 0.77
N GLU A 48 -1.51 35.58 0.94
CA GLU A 48 -2.00 36.61 0.03
C GLU A 48 -2.11 36.14 -1.43
N MET A 49 -2.40 34.84 -1.62
CA MET A 49 -2.57 34.27 -2.95
C MET A 49 -3.86 34.78 -3.58
N SER A 50 -3.83 35.06 -4.90
CA SER A 50 -5.04 35.44 -5.61
C SER A 50 -6.07 34.30 -5.61
N VAL A 51 -7.36 34.66 -5.55
CA VAL A 51 -8.46 33.70 -5.61
C VAL A 51 -8.41 32.86 -6.89
N SER A 52 -7.97 33.45 -8.01
CA SER A 52 -7.78 32.74 -9.28
C SER A 52 -6.71 31.65 -9.18
N ARG A 53 -5.61 31.90 -8.46
CA ARG A 53 -4.54 30.92 -8.26
C ARG A 53 -4.98 29.79 -7.34
N VAL A 54 -5.75 30.09 -6.29
CA VAL A 54 -6.34 29.06 -5.43
C VAL A 54 -7.34 28.21 -6.22
N ALA A 55 -8.23 28.82 -7.00
CA ALA A 55 -9.17 28.09 -7.85
C ALA A 55 -8.45 27.21 -8.89
N ALA A 56 -7.37 27.71 -9.49
CA ALA A 56 -6.55 26.94 -10.43
C ALA A 56 -5.85 25.75 -9.75
N ALA A 57 -5.30 25.93 -8.54
CA ALA A 57 -4.75 24.84 -7.74
C ALA A 57 -5.81 23.79 -7.39
N SER A 58 -7.05 24.21 -7.11
CA SER A 58 -8.16 23.29 -6.86
C SER A 58 -8.53 22.47 -8.10
N ILE A 59 -8.53 23.08 -9.29
CA ILE A 59 -8.74 22.38 -10.56
C ILE A 59 -7.60 21.37 -10.79
N GLN A 60 -6.35 21.75 -10.56
CA GLN A 60 -5.22 20.81 -10.60
C GLN A 60 -5.41 19.65 -9.63
N GLY A 61 -5.90 19.92 -8.41
CA GLY A 61 -6.28 18.91 -7.44
C GLY A 61 -7.36 17.94 -7.94
N LEU A 62 -8.29 18.38 -8.80
CA LEU A 62 -9.29 17.50 -9.41
C LEU A 62 -8.67 16.55 -10.46
N PHE A 63 -7.67 16.99 -11.22
CA PHE A 63 -6.91 16.10 -12.12
C PHE A 63 -6.19 15.02 -11.32
N LEU A 64 -5.49 15.41 -10.25
CA LEU A 64 -4.85 14.44 -9.35
C LEU A 64 -5.89 13.49 -8.72
N THR A 65 -7.04 14.00 -8.32
CA THR A 65 -8.14 13.19 -7.76
C THR A 65 -8.62 12.16 -8.77
N PHE A 66 -8.79 12.53 -10.04
CA PHE A 66 -9.14 11.60 -11.11
C PHE A 66 -8.09 10.48 -11.25
N ASP A 67 -6.80 10.84 -11.29
CA ASP A 67 -5.72 9.87 -11.43
C ASP A 67 -5.72 8.85 -10.27
N LEU A 68 -5.89 9.32 -9.04
CA LEU A 68 -5.95 8.47 -7.85
C LEU A 68 -7.19 7.56 -7.85
N LEU A 69 -8.36 8.12 -8.18
CA LEU A 69 -9.60 7.34 -8.26
C LEU A 69 -9.51 6.26 -9.35
N PHE A 70 -8.84 6.55 -10.46
CA PHE A 70 -8.65 5.58 -11.54
C PHE A 70 -7.73 4.42 -11.13
N ILE A 71 -6.68 4.68 -10.34
CA ILE A 71 -5.84 3.62 -9.74
C ILE A 71 -6.67 2.74 -8.80
N ILE A 72 -7.42 3.36 -7.87
CA ILE A 72 -8.27 2.65 -6.91
C ILE A 72 -9.33 1.82 -7.63
N PHE A 73 -9.96 2.37 -8.66
CA PHE A 73 -10.93 1.67 -9.48
C PHE A 73 -10.33 0.40 -10.10
N GLY A 74 -9.17 0.51 -10.76
CA GLY A 74 -8.49 -0.65 -11.35
C GLY A 74 -8.14 -1.73 -10.32
N ALA A 75 -7.71 -1.34 -9.13
CA ALA A 75 -7.35 -2.26 -8.07
C ALA A 75 -8.57 -3.01 -7.50
N ILE A 76 -9.65 -2.28 -7.21
CA ILE A 76 -10.91 -2.87 -6.73
C ILE A 76 -11.52 -3.79 -7.80
N LEU A 77 -11.43 -3.42 -9.08
CA LEU A 77 -11.90 -4.23 -10.19
C LEU A 77 -11.13 -5.55 -10.28
N LEU A 78 -9.79 -5.51 -10.17
CA LEU A 78 -8.95 -6.72 -10.16
C LEU A 78 -9.30 -7.63 -8.97
N LEU A 79 -9.45 -7.04 -7.78
CA LEU A 79 -9.86 -7.78 -6.59
C LEU A 79 -11.21 -8.48 -6.79
N HIS A 80 -12.25 -7.75 -7.20
CA HIS A 80 -13.58 -8.33 -7.41
C HIS A 80 -13.58 -9.39 -8.51
N THR A 81 -12.75 -9.23 -9.54
CA THR A 81 -12.56 -10.25 -10.59
C THR A 81 -11.98 -11.53 -10.00
N LEU A 82 -10.97 -11.43 -9.13
CA LEU A 82 -10.38 -12.58 -8.43
C LEU A 82 -11.34 -13.23 -7.43
N GLU A 83 -12.16 -12.45 -6.73
CA GLU A 83 -13.18 -12.96 -5.83
C GLU A 83 -14.24 -13.76 -6.60
N ARG A 84 -14.78 -13.18 -7.68
CA ARG A 84 -15.85 -13.78 -8.50
C ARG A 84 -15.38 -14.97 -9.33
N SER A 85 -14.10 -15.01 -9.73
CA SER A 85 -13.50 -16.14 -10.46
C SER A 85 -13.08 -17.30 -9.56
N GLY A 86 -13.09 -17.14 -8.23
CA GLY A 86 -12.58 -18.12 -7.27
C GLY A 86 -11.06 -18.07 -7.07
N GLY A 87 -10.36 -17.07 -7.63
CA GLY A 87 -8.92 -16.91 -7.49
C GLY A 87 -8.46 -16.60 -6.08
N VAL A 88 -9.24 -15.83 -5.32
CA VAL A 88 -8.95 -15.63 -3.88
C VAL A 88 -8.98 -16.96 -3.13
N ALA A 89 -9.95 -17.84 -3.43
CA ALA A 89 -10.02 -19.17 -2.82
C ALA A 89 -8.87 -20.09 -3.26
N ALA A 90 -8.43 -20.02 -4.51
CA ALA A 90 -7.27 -20.76 -4.99
C ALA A 90 -5.95 -20.28 -4.36
N ILE A 91 -5.78 -18.96 -4.19
CA ILE A 91 -4.66 -18.37 -3.44
C ILE A 91 -4.70 -18.84 -1.98
N ARG A 92 -5.87 -18.80 -1.33
CA ARG A 92 -6.08 -19.35 0.02
C ARG A 92 -5.64 -20.80 0.12
N LYS A 93 -6.10 -21.66 -0.79
CA LYS A 93 -5.71 -23.08 -0.84
C LYS A 93 -4.20 -23.26 -1.03
N SER A 94 -3.57 -22.40 -1.82
CA SER A 94 -2.12 -22.43 -2.03
C SER A 94 -1.32 -22.15 -0.75
N PHE A 95 -1.88 -21.38 0.20
CA PHE A 95 -1.28 -21.08 1.50
C PHE A 95 -1.59 -22.14 2.56
N ASN A 96 -2.80 -22.68 2.61
CA ASN A 96 -3.17 -23.77 3.53
C ASN A 96 -2.25 -24.99 3.36
N GLY A 97 -1.77 -25.27 2.16
CA GLY A 97 -0.83 -26.37 1.92
C GLY A 97 0.61 -26.12 2.40
N ILE A 98 0.92 -24.99 3.05
CA ILE A 98 2.28 -24.66 3.49
C ILE A 98 2.49 -24.97 4.97
N SER A 99 1.61 -24.49 5.85
CA SER A 99 1.69 -24.71 7.29
C SER A 99 0.35 -24.41 7.97
N ASP A 100 0.02 -25.23 8.96
CA ASP A 100 -1.16 -25.04 9.81
C ASP A 100 -0.90 -24.06 10.97
N ASP A 101 0.37 -23.72 11.27
CA ASP A 101 0.71 -22.77 12.33
C ASP A 101 0.31 -21.34 11.94
N ARG A 102 -0.54 -20.71 12.76
CA ARG A 102 -1.08 -19.37 12.46
C ARG A 102 -0.01 -18.31 12.39
N ARG A 103 1.09 -18.46 13.12
CA ARG A 103 2.19 -17.49 13.13
C ARG A 103 2.93 -17.54 11.79
N VAL A 104 3.10 -18.73 11.20
CA VAL A 104 3.66 -18.89 9.84
C VAL A 104 2.75 -18.23 8.81
N GLN A 105 1.43 -18.43 8.93
CA GLN A 105 0.44 -17.81 8.06
C GLN A 105 0.44 -16.29 8.16
N VAL A 106 0.68 -15.69 9.33
CA VAL A 106 0.87 -14.23 9.47
C VAL A 106 2.03 -13.74 8.62
N VAL A 107 3.19 -14.39 8.68
CA VAL A 107 4.37 -13.95 7.92
C VAL A 107 4.14 -14.05 6.42
N ILE A 108 3.49 -15.11 5.94
CA ILE A 108 3.27 -15.33 4.51
C ILE A 108 2.12 -14.45 3.98
N VAL A 109 0.97 -14.48 4.65
CA VAL A 109 -0.28 -13.92 4.15
C VAL A 109 -0.45 -12.46 4.59
N ALA A 110 -0.33 -12.19 5.88
CA ALA A 110 -0.49 -10.83 6.37
C ALA A 110 0.69 -9.96 5.91
N TRP A 111 1.92 -10.36 6.23
CA TRP A 111 3.08 -9.53 5.93
C TRP A 111 3.43 -9.48 4.44
N LEU A 112 3.83 -10.61 3.84
CA LEU A 112 4.35 -10.60 2.47
C LEU A 112 3.26 -10.37 1.43
N PHE A 113 2.21 -11.20 1.42
CA PHE A 113 1.12 -11.02 0.46
C PHE A 113 0.39 -9.68 0.69
N GLY A 114 0.11 -9.31 1.94
CA GLY A 114 -0.46 -7.99 2.24
C GLY A 114 0.41 -6.82 1.77
N SER A 115 1.73 -6.87 1.97
CA SER A 115 2.65 -5.84 1.47
C SER A 115 2.68 -5.76 -0.06
N PHE A 116 2.54 -6.89 -0.74
CA PHE A 116 2.42 -6.93 -2.19
C PHE A 116 1.13 -6.24 -2.67
N ILE A 117 0.00 -6.56 -2.04
CA ILE A 117 -1.28 -5.92 -2.35
C ILE A 117 -1.23 -4.41 -2.09
N GLU A 118 -0.60 -3.97 -0.99
CA GLU A 118 -0.34 -2.55 -0.74
C GLU A 118 0.51 -1.92 -1.85
N GLY A 119 1.60 -2.58 -2.27
CA GLY A 119 2.45 -2.11 -3.35
C GLY A 119 1.71 -1.92 -4.67
N ALA A 120 0.83 -2.87 -5.01
CA ALA A 120 0.05 -2.85 -6.26
C ALA A 120 -1.10 -1.83 -6.23
N ALA A 121 -1.88 -1.80 -5.15
CA ALA A 121 -3.16 -1.08 -5.08
C ALA A 121 -3.11 0.18 -4.20
N GLY A 122 -2.30 0.16 -3.13
CA GLY A 122 -2.18 1.25 -2.15
C GLY A 122 -3.42 1.48 -1.28
N PHE A 123 -3.48 2.64 -0.62
CA PHE A 123 -4.70 3.21 -0.01
C PHE A 123 -5.43 2.30 0.99
N GLY A 124 -4.71 1.46 1.75
CA GLY A 124 -5.32 0.61 2.75
C GLY A 124 -5.93 -0.69 2.19
N THR A 125 -5.65 -1.03 0.94
CA THR A 125 -6.15 -2.26 0.29
C THR A 125 -5.89 -3.56 1.07
N PRO A 126 -4.77 -3.76 1.81
CA PRO A 126 -4.58 -4.94 2.66
C PRO A 126 -5.69 -5.16 3.68
N ALA A 127 -6.30 -4.09 4.21
CA ALA A 127 -7.43 -4.20 5.11
C ALA A 127 -8.68 -4.76 4.39
N ALA A 128 -8.85 -4.41 3.11
CA ALA A 128 -9.95 -4.89 2.29
C ALA A 128 -9.73 -6.30 1.72
N VAL A 129 -8.47 -6.73 1.55
CA VAL A 129 -8.13 -7.99 0.85
C VAL A 129 -7.47 -9.01 1.75
N ALA A 130 -6.40 -8.64 2.43
CA ALA A 130 -5.64 -9.55 3.27
C ALA A 130 -6.41 -9.91 4.54
N ALA A 131 -7.17 -8.96 5.13
CA ALA A 131 -7.95 -9.26 6.33
C ALA A 131 -9.06 -10.29 6.08
N PRO A 132 -9.95 -10.17 5.06
CA PRO A 132 -10.91 -11.23 4.76
C PRO A 132 -10.25 -12.57 4.43
N LEU A 133 -9.07 -12.56 3.77
CA LEU A 133 -8.31 -13.77 3.52
C LEU A 133 -7.84 -14.44 4.82
N LEU A 134 -7.34 -13.67 5.79
CA LEU A 134 -6.98 -14.19 7.11
C LEU A 134 -8.21 -14.76 7.84
N VAL A 135 -9.36 -14.07 7.78
CA VAL A 135 -10.61 -14.59 8.35
C VAL A 135 -10.99 -15.92 7.71
N ALA A 136 -10.90 -16.03 6.38
CA ALA A 136 -11.14 -17.27 5.67
C ALA A 136 -10.12 -18.38 6.05
N LEU A 137 -8.89 -18.03 6.42
CA LEU A 137 -7.93 -19.01 6.93
C LEU A 137 -8.31 -19.51 8.34
N GLY A 138 -9.18 -18.80 9.07
CA GLY A 138 -9.63 -19.17 10.41
C GLY A 138 -9.16 -18.21 11.50
N PHE A 139 -8.67 -17.03 11.14
CA PHE A 139 -8.35 -15.98 12.10
C PHE A 139 -9.63 -15.30 12.59
N PRO A 140 -9.70 -14.88 13.87
CA PRO A 140 -10.76 -13.99 14.31
C PRO A 140 -10.75 -12.67 13.53
N ALA A 141 -11.93 -12.11 13.20
CA ALA A 141 -12.05 -10.87 12.43
C ALA A 141 -11.24 -9.72 13.03
N ALA A 142 -11.27 -9.56 14.36
CA ALA A 142 -10.50 -8.50 15.03
C ALA A 142 -8.97 -8.70 14.86
N ALA A 143 -8.48 -9.94 14.89
CA ALA A 143 -7.07 -10.24 14.67
C ALA A 143 -6.67 -9.93 13.22
N ALA A 144 -7.51 -10.30 12.26
CA ALA A 144 -7.31 -10.02 10.84
C ALA A 144 -7.26 -8.52 10.55
N VAL A 145 -8.14 -7.72 11.15
CA VAL A 145 -8.13 -6.25 11.02
C VAL A 145 -6.88 -5.65 11.66
N MET A 146 -6.50 -6.09 12.87
CA MET A 146 -5.27 -5.62 13.53
C MET A 146 -4.05 -5.89 12.64
N LEU A 147 -3.88 -7.12 12.16
CA LEU A 147 -2.79 -7.47 11.25
C LEU A 147 -2.87 -6.68 9.93
N GLY A 148 -4.08 -6.50 9.39
CA GLY A 148 -4.39 -5.66 8.24
C GLY A 148 -3.85 -4.24 8.38
N MET A 149 -4.04 -3.63 9.56
CA MET A 149 -3.52 -2.30 9.88
C MET A 149 -2.02 -2.28 10.08
N MET A 150 -1.42 -3.33 10.66
CA MET A 150 0.03 -3.39 10.86
C MET A 150 0.83 -3.46 9.54
N ILE A 151 0.22 -3.93 8.46
CA ILE A 151 0.80 -3.93 7.10
C ILE A 151 1.04 -2.49 6.60
N GLN A 152 0.26 -1.52 7.08
CA GLN A 152 0.37 -0.09 6.75
C GLN A 152 1.60 0.57 7.41
N SER A 153 2.71 -0.16 7.52
CA SER A 153 3.98 0.27 8.11
C SER A 153 5.03 0.51 7.04
N THR A 154 5.67 -0.54 6.52
CA THR A 154 6.79 -0.43 5.57
C THR A 154 6.33 -0.27 4.13
N ALA A 155 5.32 -1.02 3.70
CA ALA A 155 4.94 -1.09 2.29
C ALA A 155 4.20 0.17 1.78
N VAL A 156 3.48 0.86 2.68
CA VAL A 156 2.52 1.94 2.36
C VAL A 156 3.15 3.13 1.64
N THR A 157 4.40 3.49 1.98
CA THR A 157 5.05 4.68 1.40
C THR A 157 5.28 4.55 -0.09
N PHE A 158 5.40 3.32 -0.58
CA PHE A 158 5.53 3.00 -2.00
C PHE A 158 4.29 2.27 -2.54
N GLY A 159 3.18 2.34 -1.81
CA GLY A 159 1.89 1.80 -2.23
C GLY A 159 1.37 2.48 -3.49
N ALA A 160 0.46 1.80 -4.18
CA ALA A 160 -0.06 2.25 -5.49
C ALA A 160 1.10 2.63 -6.45
N VAL A 161 2.11 1.77 -6.53
CA VAL A 161 3.26 1.96 -7.45
C VAL A 161 3.97 3.29 -7.20
N GLY A 162 4.35 3.55 -5.94
CA GLY A 162 5.14 4.74 -5.57
C GLY A 162 4.37 6.07 -5.52
N THR A 163 3.05 6.05 -5.70
CA THR A 163 2.21 7.26 -5.78
C THR A 163 2.43 8.26 -4.62
N PRO A 164 2.54 7.86 -3.33
CA PRO A 164 2.80 8.80 -2.25
C PRO A 164 4.10 9.59 -2.41
N VAL A 165 5.14 8.97 -2.95
CA VAL A 165 6.43 9.63 -3.22
C VAL A 165 6.35 10.45 -4.50
N LEU A 166 5.88 9.84 -5.59
CA LEU A 166 5.81 10.48 -6.91
C LEU A 166 4.90 11.71 -6.93
N VAL A 167 3.70 11.60 -6.38
CA VAL A 167 2.71 12.69 -6.38
C VAL A 167 2.85 13.55 -5.13
N GLY A 168 2.99 12.92 -3.96
CA GLY A 168 2.98 13.65 -2.69
C GLY A 168 4.20 14.56 -2.51
N ILE A 169 5.41 14.04 -2.76
CA ILE A 169 6.64 14.83 -2.57
C ILE A 169 6.80 15.85 -3.70
N GLN A 170 6.58 15.44 -4.95
CA GLN A 170 6.66 16.36 -6.09
C GLN A 170 5.63 17.49 -5.97
N GLY A 171 4.39 17.19 -5.60
CA GLY A 171 3.34 18.19 -5.42
C GLY A 171 3.60 19.12 -4.23
N GLY A 172 4.21 18.61 -3.15
CA GLY A 172 4.53 19.40 -1.96
C GLY A 172 5.76 20.31 -2.11
N LEU A 173 6.75 19.93 -2.92
CA LEU A 173 8.00 20.67 -3.11
C LEU A 173 8.11 21.38 -4.47
N GLY A 174 7.22 21.12 -5.42
CA GLY A 174 7.33 21.47 -6.85
C GLY A 174 7.21 22.95 -7.24
N GLY A 175 7.68 23.89 -6.43
CA GLY A 175 7.69 25.32 -6.74
C GLY A 175 8.93 25.79 -7.52
N GLU A 176 8.84 26.97 -8.15
CA GLU A 176 9.93 27.58 -8.92
C GLU A 176 11.25 27.69 -8.13
N ALA A 177 11.17 28.06 -6.85
CA ALA A 177 12.34 28.16 -5.99
C ALA A 177 13.06 26.81 -5.78
N PHE A 178 12.29 25.73 -5.64
CA PHE A 178 12.86 24.39 -5.48
C PHE A 178 13.40 23.87 -6.81
N ALA A 179 12.71 24.12 -7.92
CA ALA A 179 13.19 23.81 -9.26
C ALA A 179 14.52 24.52 -9.57
N ALA A 180 14.67 25.80 -9.17
CA ALA A 180 15.92 26.53 -9.29
C ALA A 180 17.04 25.95 -8.41
N ALA A 181 16.72 25.52 -7.18
CA ALA A 181 17.67 24.87 -6.29
C ALA A 181 18.17 23.52 -6.86
N LEU A 182 17.26 22.72 -7.43
CA LEU A 182 17.60 21.47 -8.12
C LEU A 182 18.49 21.72 -9.34
N ALA A 183 18.15 22.72 -10.16
CA ALA A 183 18.99 23.11 -11.30
C ALA A 183 20.39 23.55 -10.86
N GLY A 184 20.49 24.32 -9.78
CA GLY A 184 21.77 24.72 -9.17
C GLY A 184 22.60 23.54 -8.64
N ALA A 185 21.95 22.45 -8.26
CA ALA A 185 22.59 21.19 -7.84
C ALA A 185 22.84 20.21 -9.01
N ASN A 186 22.50 20.59 -10.26
CA ASN A 186 22.54 19.73 -11.43
C ASN A 186 21.75 18.42 -11.26
N MET A 187 20.59 18.51 -10.59
CA MET A 187 19.67 17.40 -10.34
C MET A 187 18.31 17.68 -10.98
N THR A 188 17.68 16.65 -11.52
CA THR A 188 16.27 16.70 -11.91
C THR A 188 15.37 16.39 -10.71
N MET A 189 14.06 16.67 -10.83
CA MET A 189 13.08 16.21 -9.84
C MET A 189 13.08 14.69 -9.71
N ALA A 190 13.26 13.95 -10.82
CA ALA A 190 13.35 12.50 -10.80
C ALA A 190 14.57 12.01 -9.99
N ASP A 191 15.74 12.63 -10.17
CA ASP A 191 16.95 12.32 -9.39
C ASP A 191 16.73 12.58 -7.90
N TYR A 192 16.03 13.68 -7.57
CA TYR A 192 15.70 14.00 -6.19
C TYR A 192 14.74 12.96 -5.58
N LEU A 193 13.67 12.58 -6.29
CA LEU A 193 12.75 11.55 -5.83
C LEU A 193 13.44 10.19 -5.67
N HIS A 194 14.37 9.83 -6.55
CA HIS A 194 15.21 8.63 -6.39
C HIS A 194 16.09 8.72 -5.15
N ALA A 195 16.74 9.87 -4.91
CA ALA A 195 17.56 10.07 -3.71
C ALA A 195 16.74 10.01 -2.42
N VAL A 196 15.53 10.57 -2.42
CA VAL A 196 14.59 10.46 -1.29
C VAL A 196 14.16 9.02 -1.10
N THR A 197 13.81 8.32 -2.18
CA THR A 197 13.43 6.90 -2.16
C THR A 197 14.52 6.06 -1.51
N ALA A 198 15.78 6.20 -1.94
CA ALA A 198 16.91 5.48 -1.38
C ALA A 198 17.06 5.68 0.14
N LYS A 199 16.83 6.90 0.65
CA LYS A 199 16.87 7.17 2.10
C LYS A 199 15.68 6.57 2.84
N VAL A 200 14.48 6.71 2.28
CA VAL A 200 13.23 6.21 2.87
C VAL A 200 13.25 4.69 2.95
N VAL A 201 13.74 3.98 1.92
CA VAL A 201 13.79 2.52 1.97
C VAL A 201 14.76 2.02 3.03
N LEU A 202 15.90 2.69 3.24
CA LEU A 202 16.85 2.36 4.30
C LEU A 202 16.24 2.59 5.68
N LEU A 203 15.52 3.71 5.87
CA LEU A 203 14.79 3.98 7.10
C LEU A 203 13.77 2.86 7.38
N HIS A 204 12.95 2.51 6.40
CA HIS A 204 11.94 1.47 6.60
C HIS A 204 12.52 0.08 6.76
N ALA A 205 13.69 -0.22 6.20
CA ALA A 205 14.34 -1.51 6.37
C ALA A 205 14.62 -1.82 7.85
N THR A 206 14.93 -0.78 8.65
CA THR A 206 15.18 -0.94 10.10
C THR A 206 13.94 -1.44 10.84
N ALA A 207 12.77 -0.85 10.57
CA ALA A 207 11.51 -1.23 11.21
C ALA A 207 10.91 -2.49 10.56
N GLY A 208 10.88 -2.54 9.23
CA GLY A 208 10.27 -3.60 8.43
C GLY A 208 10.89 -4.97 8.64
N PHE A 209 12.18 -5.04 8.98
CA PHE A 209 12.83 -6.29 9.36
C PHE A 209 12.18 -6.94 10.59
N LEU A 210 11.76 -6.13 11.56
CA LEU A 210 11.17 -6.59 12.82
C LEU A 210 9.64 -6.65 12.79
N MET A 211 9.00 -6.07 11.78
CA MET A 211 7.53 -6.02 11.69
C MET A 211 6.86 -7.40 11.76
N PRO A 212 7.32 -8.45 11.07
CA PRO A 212 6.67 -9.77 11.15
C PRO A 212 6.75 -10.37 12.55
N VAL A 213 7.87 -10.15 13.25
CA VAL A 213 8.04 -10.57 14.64
C VAL A 213 7.02 -9.85 15.51
N TRP A 214 6.90 -8.53 15.34
CA TRP A 214 5.94 -7.74 16.10
C TRP A 214 4.50 -8.14 15.82
N MET A 215 4.14 -8.41 14.56
CA MET A 215 2.81 -8.91 14.17
C MET A 215 2.47 -10.22 14.88
N VAL A 216 3.41 -11.16 14.94
CA VAL A 216 3.20 -12.43 15.65
C VAL A 216 3.08 -12.20 17.16
N ILE A 217 3.93 -11.36 17.76
CA ILE A 217 3.84 -11.06 19.20
C ILE A 217 2.49 -10.41 19.55
N MET A 218 2.01 -9.46 18.74
CA MET A 218 0.68 -8.88 18.92
C MET A 218 -0.41 -9.95 18.81
N LEU A 219 -0.29 -10.88 17.86
CA LEU A 219 -1.23 -11.98 17.71
C LEU A 219 -1.27 -12.86 18.96
N THR A 220 -0.12 -13.34 19.44
CA THR A 220 -0.08 -14.24 20.60
C THR A 220 -0.52 -13.53 21.88
N ARG A 221 -0.19 -12.25 22.02
CA ARG A 221 -0.53 -11.44 23.19
C ARG A 221 -2.02 -11.16 23.30
N PHE A 222 -2.67 -10.78 22.21
CA PHE A 222 -4.06 -10.33 22.25
C PHE A 222 -5.05 -11.44 21.91
N PHE A 223 -4.65 -12.43 21.12
CA PHE A 223 -5.54 -13.47 20.58
C PHE A 223 -5.17 -14.90 20.98
N GLY A 224 -4.09 -15.11 21.75
CA GLY A 224 -3.72 -16.41 22.29
C GLY A 224 -4.46 -16.79 23.56
N ALA A 225 -4.60 -18.10 23.80
CA ALA A 225 -5.21 -18.64 25.03
C ALA A 225 -4.51 -18.13 26.30
N ASN A 226 -3.18 -18.10 26.29
CA ASN A 226 -2.36 -17.63 27.43
C ASN A 226 -2.04 -16.13 27.38
N ARG A 227 -2.44 -15.42 26.33
CA ARG A 227 -2.18 -13.97 26.13
C ARG A 227 -0.72 -13.59 26.39
N SER A 228 0.21 -14.38 25.86
CA SER A 228 1.64 -14.27 26.17
C SER A 228 2.41 -13.41 25.16
N TRP A 229 3.38 -12.65 25.67
CA TRP A 229 4.37 -11.92 24.88
C TRP A 229 5.49 -12.81 24.33
N SER A 230 5.75 -13.95 24.99
CA SER A 230 6.89 -14.82 24.68
C SER A 230 6.57 -15.95 23.71
N GLU A 231 5.30 -16.36 23.59
CA GLU A 231 4.88 -17.42 22.66
C GLU A 231 5.19 -17.08 21.19
N GLY A 232 5.14 -15.78 20.85
CA GLY A 232 5.52 -15.31 19.52
C GLY A 232 7.02 -15.38 19.24
N LEU A 233 7.87 -15.57 20.25
CA LEU A 233 9.32 -15.61 20.08
C LEU A 233 9.83 -16.96 19.58
N SER A 234 9.06 -18.05 19.69
CA SER A 234 9.54 -19.36 19.22
C SER A 234 9.65 -19.44 17.69
N ILE A 235 8.88 -18.61 16.96
CA ILE A 235 8.97 -18.47 15.50
C ILE A 235 9.98 -17.41 15.05
N LEU A 236 10.74 -16.81 15.99
CA LEU A 236 11.63 -15.69 15.70
C LEU A 236 12.54 -15.90 14.47
N PRO A 237 13.21 -17.05 14.26
CA PRO A 237 14.05 -17.25 13.08
C PRO A 237 13.28 -17.13 11.75
N PHE A 238 12.08 -17.70 11.68
CA PHE A 238 11.23 -17.63 10.48
C PHE A 238 10.64 -16.22 10.28
N ALA A 239 10.21 -15.57 11.35
CA ALA A 239 9.67 -14.22 11.26
C ALA A 239 10.73 -13.19 10.85
N LEU A 240 11.96 -13.30 11.37
CA LEU A 240 13.10 -12.48 10.94
C LEU A 240 13.48 -12.74 9.48
N LEU A 241 13.45 -14.01 9.04
CA LEU A 241 13.59 -14.32 7.62
C LEU A 241 12.50 -13.64 6.79
N GLY A 242 11.24 -13.66 7.24
CA GLY A 242 10.13 -12.96 6.59
C GLY A 242 10.36 -11.46 6.45
N GLY A 243 10.95 -10.84 7.49
CA GLY A 243 11.37 -9.44 7.45
C GLY A 243 12.47 -9.22 6.41
N LEU A 244 13.58 -9.96 6.50
CA LEU A 244 14.72 -9.84 5.59
C LEU A 244 14.36 -10.09 4.13
N ALA A 245 13.57 -11.14 3.89
CA ALA A 245 13.15 -11.56 2.56
C ALA A 245 12.32 -10.47 1.87
N PHE A 246 11.65 -9.60 2.61
CA PHE A 246 11.01 -8.41 2.06
C PHE A 246 11.96 -7.21 1.99
N VAL A 247 12.60 -6.83 3.10
CA VAL A 247 13.32 -5.55 3.18
C VAL A 247 14.57 -5.52 2.30
N VAL A 248 15.26 -6.65 2.10
CA VAL A 248 16.47 -6.69 1.26
C VAL A 248 16.12 -6.42 -0.22
N PRO A 249 15.20 -7.17 -0.85
CA PRO A 249 14.69 -6.81 -2.18
C PRO A 249 14.06 -5.41 -2.24
N TYR A 250 13.29 -5.02 -1.23
CA TYR A 250 12.65 -3.70 -1.16
C TYR A 250 13.67 -2.56 -1.19
N VAL A 251 14.77 -2.64 -0.43
CA VAL A 251 15.87 -1.67 -0.44
C VAL A 251 16.57 -1.68 -1.80
N PHE A 252 16.85 -2.87 -2.35
CA PHE A 252 17.49 -3.01 -3.65
C PHE A 252 16.67 -2.32 -4.75
N PHE A 253 15.38 -2.68 -4.88
CA PHE A 253 14.52 -2.11 -5.90
C PHE A 253 14.29 -0.61 -5.71
N GLY A 254 14.12 -0.12 -4.48
CA GLY A 254 13.98 1.31 -4.25
C GLY A 254 15.24 2.12 -4.53
N THR A 255 16.41 1.57 -4.22
CA THR A 255 17.69 2.27 -4.42
C THR A 255 18.07 2.31 -5.90
N PHE A 256 17.81 1.23 -6.65
CA PHE A 256 18.32 1.07 -8.01
C PHE A 256 17.26 1.26 -9.10
N LEU A 257 15.98 1.04 -8.84
CA LEU A 257 14.92 1.12 -9.86
C LEU A 257 13.97 2.31 -9.66
N GLY A 258 13.72 2.75 -8.42
CA GLY A 258 12.88 3.91 -8.12
C GLY A 258 11.70 3.61 -7.17
N PRO A 259 10.86 4.62 -6.85
CA PRO A 259 9.78 4.51 -5.86
C PRO A 259 8.64 3.56 -6.24
N GLU A 260 8.51 3.17 -7.50
CA GLU A 260 7.43 2.32 -8.00
C GLU A 260 7.55 0.87 -7.55
N PHE A 261 8.78 0.41 -7.29
CA PHE A 261 9.14 -0.99 -7.20
C PHE A 261 9.35 -1.59 -5.80
N PRO A 262 9.65 -0.84 -4.71
CA PRO A 262 10.04 -1.44 -3.43
C PRO A 262 9.01 -2.45 -2.92
N SER A 263 7.76 -2.02 -2.76
CA SER A 263 6.68 -2.88 -2.25
C SER A 263 6.16 -3.83 -3.34
N LEU A 264 6.07 -3.37 -4.58
CA LEU A 264 5.54 -4.13 -5.72
C LEU A 264 6.37 -5.37 -6.04
N LEU A 265 7.70 -5.26 -6.04
CA LEU A 265 8.60 -6.37 -6.37
C LEU A 265 9.24 -7.01 -5.13
N GLY A 266 9.46 -6.23 -4.07
CA GLY A 266 10.10 -6.76 -2.87
C GLY A 266 9.26 -7.83 -2.18
N ALA A 267 7.94 -7.62 -2.11
CA ALA A 267 7.04 -8.55 -1.44
C ALA A 267 6.87 -9.89 -2.19
N PRO A 268 6.68 -9.94 -3.52
CA PRO A 268 6.69 -11.20 -4.27
C PRO A 268 8.00 -11.98 -4.18
N VAL A 269 9.16 -11.30 -4.23
CA VAL A 269 10.45 -11.95 -4.04
C VAL A 269 10.55 -12.54 -2.64
N GLY A 270 10.13 -11.78 -1.61
CA GLY A 270 10.07 -12.27 -0.25
C GLY A 270 9.13 -13.47 -0.09
N LEU A 271 7.95 -13.42 -0.72
CA LEU A 271 6.99 -14.51 -0.73
C LEU A 271 7.58 -15.78 -1.34
N LEU A 272 8.25 -15.67 -2.49
CA LEU A 272 8.94 -16.79 -3.14
C LEU A 272 9.96 -17.44 -2.21
N ILE A 273 10.82 -16.62 -1.57
CA ILE A 273 11.86 -17.09 -0.66
C ILE A 273 11.23 -17.80 0.54
N VAL A 274 10.30 -17.15 1.24
CA VAL A 274 9.73 -17.63 2.49
C VAL A 274 8.85 -18.86 2.27
N VAL A 275 8.05 -18.90 1.21
CA VAL A 275 7.26 -20.07 0.85
C VAL A 275 8.16 -21.26 0.51
N THR A 276 9.27 -21.03 -0.21
CA THR A 276 10.23 -22.10 -0.53
C THR A 276 10.91 -22.64 0.73
N VAL A 277 11.31 -21.77 1.65
CA VAL A 277 11.90 -22.14 2.94
C VAL A 277 10.90 -22.91 3.81
N ALA A 278 9.66 -22.42 3.92
CA ALA A 278 8.60 -23.06 4.69
C ALA A 278 8.25 -24.46 4.16
N ARG A 279 8.11 -24.62 2.84
CA ARG A 279 7.84 -25.93 2.21
C ARG A 279 8.95 -26.96 2.42
N ARG A 280 10.18 -26.50 2.64
CA ARG A 280 11.32 -27.37 3.00
C ARG A 280 11.39 -27.66 4.51
N GLY A 281 10.46 -27.14 5.30
CA GLY A 281 10.44 -27.28 6.75
C GLY A 281 11.54 -26.52 7.47
N TRP A 282 12.20 -25.57 6.80
CA TRP A 282 13.37 -24.89 7.38
C TRP A 282 12.96 -23.64 8.16
N LEU A 283 13.61 -23.43 9.31
CA LEU A 283 13.37 -22.33 10.27
C LEU A 283 11.96 -22.27 10.89
N LEU A 284 11.07 -23.20 10.55
CA LEU A 284 9.74 -23.30 11.17
C LEU A 284 9.85 -23.53 12.69
N PRO A 285 8.85 -23.06 13.47
CA PRO A 285 8.82 -23.31 14.91
C PRO A 285 8.72 -24.81 15.19
N LYS A 286 9.30 -25.23 16.32
CA LYS A 286 9.22 -26.63 16.78
C LYS A 286 7.92 -26.92 17.53
N ASP A 287 7.33 -25.89 18.11
CA ASP A 287 6.02 -25.88 18.72
C ASP A 287 4.95 -25.48 17.71
N HIS A 288 3.70 -25.82 18.00
CA HIS A 288 2.54 -25.41 17.22
C HIS A 288 1.72 -24.39 17.99
N TRP A 289 1.32 -23.32 17.33
CA TRP A 289 0.45 -22.30 17.90
C TRP A 289 -0.80 -22.08 17.05
N ASP A 290 -1.95 -22.10 17.71
CA ASP A 290 -3.26 -21.78 17.13
C ASP A 290 -4.10 -20.98 18.13
N PHE A 291 -5.19 -20.41 17.64
CA PHE A 291 -6.18 -19.75 18.48
C PHE A 291 -6.83 -20.75 19.46
N PRO A 292 -7.37 -20.29 20.60
CA PRO A 292 -8.26 -21.12 21.41
C PRO A 292 -9.46 -21.57 20.58
N GLU A 293 -10.17 -22.61 21.04
CA GLU A 293 -11.39 -23.06 20.38
C GLU A 293 -12.37 -21.90 20.15
N ARG A 294 -13.04 -21.89 18.99
CA ARG A 294 -13.91 -20.79 18.56
C ARG A 294 -15.02 -20.46 19.57
N SER A 295 -15.50 -21.46 20.32
CA SER A 295 -16.46 -21.32 21.42
C SER A 295 -15.96 -20.45 22.57
N MET A 296 -14.64 -20.32 22.72
CA MET A 296 -13.96 -19.57 23.78
C MET A 296 -13.53 -18.17 23.32
N TRP A 297 -13.85 -17.76 22.09
CA TRP A 297 -13.51 -16.43 21.58
C TRP A 297 -14.37 -15.36 22.24
N ASN A 298 -13.74 -14.21 22.54
CA ASN A 298 -14.49 -13.06 23.04
C ASN A 298 -15.44 -12.55 21.94
N ALA A 299 -16.61 -12.04 22.32
CA ALA A 299 -17.57 -11.48 21.37
C ALA A 299 -16.97 -10.37 20.49
N GLU A 300 -16.03 -9.59 21.03
CA GLU A 300 -15.31 -8.53 20.31
C GLU A 300 -14.39 -9.06 19.19
N TRP A 301 -14.05 -10.34 19.20
CA TRP A 301 -13.19 -10.93 18.18
C TRP A 301 -13.93 -11.31 16.90
N VAL A 302 -15.25 -11.46 16.99
CA VAL A 302 -16.13 -12.03 15.96
C VAL A 302 -16.94 -10.92 15.31
N SER A 303 -17.14 -10.96 14.00
CA SER A 303 -17.97 -9.98 13.29
C SER A 303 -19.09 -10.60 12.43
N GLY A 304 -19.22 -11.93 12.42
CA GLY A 304 -20.17 -12.67 11.58
C GLY A 304 -19.63 -12.94 10.17
N LEU A 305 -18.59 -12.21 9.76
CA LEU A 305 -17.85 -12.44 8.52
C LEU A 305 -17.23 -13.84 8.46
N GLU A 306 -16.85 -14.39 9.61
CA GLU A 306 -16.37 -15.76 9.73
C GLU A 306 -17.37 -16.77 9.16
N ASP A 307 -18.66 -16.61 9.47
CA ASP A 307 -19.72 -17.53 9.04
C ASP A 307 -20.10 -17.31 7.59
N GLU A 308 -20.08 -16.06 7.12
CA GLU A 308 -20.28 -15.75 5.71
C GLU A 308 -19.20 -16.39 4.84
N LEU A 309 -17.92 -16.26 5.22
CA LEU A 309 -16.78 -16.81 4.48
C LEU A 309 -16.64 -18.32 4.60
N ALA A 310 -17.11 -18.93 5.70
CA ALA A 310 -17.18 -20.38 5.84
C ALA A 310 -18.18 -21.02 4.85
N ASN A 311 -19.22 -20.27 4.47
CA ASN A 311 -20.28 -20.74 3.59
C ASN A 311 -20.07 -20.35 2.11
N VAL A 312 -18.98 -19.69 1.76
CA VAL A 312 -18.64 -19.41 0.36
C VAL A 312 -18.31 -20.74 -0.34
N PRO A 313 -19.08 -21.15 -1.37
CA PRO A 313 -18.78 -22.36 -2.12
C PRO A 313 -17.35 -22.31 -2.65
N GLU A 314 -16.61 -23.42 -2.55
CA GLU A 314 -15.38 -23.56 -3.34
C GLU A 314 -15.78 -23.35 -4.80
N GLY A 315 -15.49 -22.16 -5.35
CA GLY A 315 -15.87 -21.79 -6.70
C GLY A 315 -15.29 -22.75 -7.73
N ARG A 316 -15.61 -22.56 -9.01
CA ARG A 316 -14.98 -23.32 -10.10
C ARG A 316 -13.47 -23.36 -9.86
N GLY A 317 -12.92 -24.54 -9.62
CA GLY A 317 -11.56 -24.70 -9.14
C GLY A 317 -10.55 -24.19 -10.15
N ILE A 318 -10.16 -22.92 -10.05
CA ILE A 318 -9.06 -22.38 -10.83
C ILE A 318 -7.74 -22.82 -10.19
N SER A 319 -6.74 -23.08 -11.03
CA SER A 319 -5.44 -23.49 -10.54
C SER A 319 -4.76 -22.34 -9.78
N ALA A 320 -3.86 -22.68 -8.84
CA ALA A 320 -3.07 -21.65 -8.15
C ALA A 320 -2.29 -20.78 -9.16
N ALA A 321 -1.75 -21.37 -10.22
CA ALA A 321 -1.05 -20.62 -11.28
C ALA A 321 -1.97 -19.59 -11.96
N SER A 322 -3.20 -19.98 -12.31
CA SER A 322 -4.21 -19.09 -12.88
C SER A 322 -4.59 -17.97 -11.91
N ALA A 323 -4.65 -18.27 -10.61
CA ALA A 323 -4.99 -17.28 -9.58
C ALA A 323 -3.87 -16.26 -9.33
N TRP A 324 -2.61 -16.66 -9.49
CA TRP A 324 -1.44 -15.77 -9.36
C TRP A 324 -1.09 -15.03 -10.66
N ALA A 325 -1.57 -15.49 -11.82
CA ALA A 325 -1.27 -14.92 -13.11
C ALA A 325 -1.60 -13.42 -13.24
N PRO A 326 -2.77 -12.90 -12.77
CA PRO A 326 -3.08 -11.48 -12.89
C PRO A 326 -2.05 -10.60 -12.16
N TYR A 327 -1.60 -11.02 -10.98
CA TYR A 327 -0.61 -10.32 -10.19
C TYR A 327 0.80 -10.37 -10.80
N ALA A 328 1.19 -11.52 -11.35
CA ALA A 328 2.44 -11.65 -12.09
C ALA A 328 2.45 -10.78 -13.36
N LEU A 329 1.35 -10.78 -14.11
CA LEU A 329 1.15 -9.93 -15.28
C LEU A 329 1.17 -8.45 -14.91
N LEU A 330 0.51 -8.06 -13.82
CA LEU A 330 0.54 -6.70 -13.31
C LEU A 330 1.97 -6.24 -13.00
N GLY A 331 2.72 -7.02 -12.23
CA GLY A 331 4.12 -6.71 -11.92
C GLY A 331 4.98 -6.59 -13.18
N GLY A 332 4.84 -7.52 -14.12
CA GLY A 332 5.57 -7.51 -15.39
C GLY A 332 5.24 -6.31 -16.27
N LEU A 333 3.96 -6.02 -16.48
CA LEU A 333 3.51 -4.87 -17.27
C LEU A 333 3.94 -3.55 -16.63
N LEU A 334 3.81 -3.41 -15.30
CA LEU A 334 4.28 -2.21 -14.62
C LEU A 334 5.78 -2.01 -14.82
N VAL A 335 6.62 -3.04 -14.65
CA VAL A 335 8.06 -2.96 -14.95
C VAL A 335 8.30 -2.51 -16.39
N LEU A 336 7.63 -3.14 -17.38
CA LEU A 336 7.79 -2.78 -18.79
C LEU A 336 7.41 -1.33 -19.09
N THR A 337 6.36 -0.80 -18.46
CA THR A 337 5.95 0.61 -18.64
C THR A 337 6.84 1.61 -17.92
N ARG A 338 7.62 1.18 -16.92
CA ARG A 338 8.39 2.07 -16.04
C ARG A 338 9.89 2.08 -16.33
N LEU A 339 10.42 1.10 -17.06
CA LEU A 339 11.82 1.08 -17.47
C LEU A 339 12.13 2.20 -18.50
N PRO A 340 13.03 3.15 -18.19
CA PRO A 340 13.36 4.25 -19.13
C PRO A 340 14.01 3.76 -20.43
N GLN A 341 14.61 2.57 -20.43
CA GLN A 341 15.24 2.00 -21.61
C GLN A 341 14.23 1.46 -22.63
N LEU A 342 12.95 1.31 -22.24
CA LEU A 342 11.89 0.80 -23.09
C LEU A 342 10.96 1.95 -23.52
N PRO A 343 10.53 1.99 -24.79
CA PRO A 343 9.70 3.08 -25.29
C PRO A 343 8.23 2.99 -24.84
N VAL A 344 7.84 1.90 -24.16
CA VAL A 344 6.44 1.64 -23.77
C VAL A 344 5.88 2.75 -22.90
N GLY A 345 6.65 3.23 -21.92
CA GLY A 345 6.23 4.33 -21.05
C GLY A 345 5.96 5.62 -21.83
N GLU A 346 6.84 5.96 -22.78
CA GLU A 346 6.69 7.12 -23.66
C GLU A 346 5.44 7.00 -24.55
N TRP A 347 5.20 5.83 -25.13
CA TRP A 347 4.02 5.59 -25.97
C TRP A 347 2.71 5.76 -25.18
N LEU A 348 2.66 5.28 -23.95
CA LEU A 348 1.47 5.45 -23.11
C LEU A 348 1.25 6.91 -22.70
N ARG A 349 2.32 7.68 -22.51
CA ARG A 349 2.25 9.12 -22.20
C ARG A 349 1.81 9.98 -23.38
N LEU A 350 1.85 9.47 -24.63
CA LEU A 350 1.32 10.17 -25.80
C LEU A 350 -0.15 10.53 -25.63
N VAL A 351 -0.91 9.69 -24.92
CA VAL A 351 -2.29 10.00 -24.52
C VAL A 351 -2.24 10.78 -23.21
N SER A 352 -2.12 12.10 -23.37
CA SER A 352 -2.16 13.05 -22.26
C SER A 352 -3.28 14.05 -22.43
N VAL A 353 -3.90 14.43 -21.32
CA VAL A 353 -4.84 15.54 -21.26
C VAL A 353 -4.21 16.58 -20.37
N SER A 354 -3.93 17.77 -20.94
CA SER A 354 -3.32 18.87 -20.20
C SER A 354 -4.15 20.13 -20.31
N TRP A 355 -4.23 20.87 -19.21
CA TRP A 355 -4.73 22.23 -19.16
C TRP A 355 -3.60 23.12 -18.65
N GLN A 356 -3.00 23.86 -19.58
CA GLN A 356 -1.92 24.79 -19.28
C GLN A 356 -2.47 26.14 -18.79
N ASN A 357 -1.73 26.77 -17.88
CA ASN A 357 -2.00 28.11 -17.38
C ASN A 357 -3.46 28.31 -16.95
N ILE A 358 -3.95 27.39 -16.11
CA ILE A 358 -5.34 27.35 -15.62
C ILE A 358 -5.69 28.71 -15.01
N LEU A 359 -6.74 29.35 -15.54
CA LEU A 359 -7.21 30.67 -15.11
C LEU A 359 -6.12 31.77 -15.12
N GLY A 360 -5.09 31.66 -15.97
CA GLY A 360 -3.99 32.63 -16.04
C GLY A 360 -3.04 32.62 -14.84
N SER A 361 -3.04 31.54 -14.03
CA SER A 361 -2.33 31.46 -12.76
C SER A 361 -0.88 30.95 -12.84
N GLY A 362 -0.43 30.51 -14.03
CA GLY A 362 0.81 29.77 -14.23
C GLY A 362 0.74 28.28 -13.84
N ILE A 363 -0.36 27.82 -13.24
CA ILE A 363 -0.55 26.42 -12.85
C ILE A 363 -0.95 25.59 -14.07
N THR A 364 -0.31 24.44 -14.25
CA THR A 364 -0.66 23.46 -15.30
C THR A 364 -1.10 22.16 -14.62
N ALA A 365 -2.20 21.58 -15.11
CA ALA A 365 -2.63 20.24 -14.75
C ALA A 365 -2.47 19.31 -15.95
N THR A 366 -1.91 18.13 -15.71
CA THR A 366 -1.71 17.11 -16.74
C THR A 366 -2.04 15.74 -16.16
N THR A 367 -2.83 14.95 -16.88
CA THR A 367 -3.05 13.53 -16.61
C THR A 367 -2.57 12.70 -17.79
N THR A 368 -2.05 11.51 -17.53
CA THR A 368 -1.62 10.52 -18.53
C THR A 368 -2.33 9.19 -18.31
N PRO A 369 -3.64 9.08 -18.63
CA PRO A 369 -4.48 7.98 -18.17
C PRO A 369 -3.94 6.59 -18.51
N LEU A 370 -3.36 6.41 -19.69
CA LEU A 370 -2.81 5.12 -20.13
C LEU A 370 -1.49 4.76 -19.43
N TYR A 371 -0.76 5.74 -18.91
CA TYR A 371 0.46 5.52 -18.16
C TYR A 371 0.18 5.18 -16.69
N LEU A 372 -1.00 5.54 -16.17
CA LEU A 372 -1.37 5.29 -14.78
C LEU A 372 -1.46 3.79 -14.46
N PRO A 373 -1.10 3.37 -13.23
CA PRO A 373 -1.27 1.98 -12.79
C PRO A 373 -2.70 1.45 -12.96
N GLY A 374 -3.71 2.32 -12.81
CA GLY A 374 -5.12 1.98 -13.03
C GLY A 374 -5.42 1.40 -14.41
N PHE A 375 -4.76 1.92 -15.46
CA PHE A 375 -4.90 1.37 -16.82
C PHE A 375 -4.27 -0.02 -16.94
N VAL A 376 -3.07 -0.21 -16.37
CA VAL A 376 -2.40 -1.51 -16.39
C VAL A 376 -3.22 -2.55 -15.65
N LEU A 377 -3.81 -2.20 -14.50
CA LEU A 377 -4.74 -3.05 -13.76
C LEU A 377 -5.96 -3.44 -14.61
N LEU A 378 -6.54 -2.49 -15.35
CA LEU A 378 -7.65 -2.75 -16.27
C LEU A 378 -7.24 -3.71 -17.41
N VAL A 379 -6.07 -3.50 -18.02
CA VAL A 379 -5.54 -4.41 -19.05
C VAL A 379 -5.34 -5.81 -18.50
N VAL A 380 -4.79 -5.95 -17.29
CA VAL A 380 -4.65 -7.25 -16.62
C VAL A 380 -6.01 -7.91 -16.43
N VAL A 381 -7.00 -7.18 -15.91
CA VAL A 381 -8.36 -7.71 -15.76
C VAL A 381 -8.90 -8.20 -17.10
N LEU A 382 -8.80 -7.41 -18.17
CA LEU A 382 -9.28 -7.82 -19.50
C LEU A 382 -8.59 -9.08 -20.05
N ILE A 383 -7.33 -9.31 -19.70
CA ILE A 383 -6.57 -10.50 -20.14
C ILE A 383 -6.96 -11.73 -19.30
N THR A 384 -7.36 -11.55 -18.04
CA THR A 384 -7.52 -12.65 -17.07
C THR A 384 -8.93 -12.92 -16.57
N ALA A 385 -9.90 -12.04 -16.89
CA ALA A 385 -11.32 -12.23 -16.62
C ALA A 385 -11.92 -13.26 -17.59
#